data_AF-A0A945X7T9-F1
#
_entry.id   AF-A0A945X7T9-F1
#
_cell.length_a   1.000
_cell.length_b   1.000
_cell.length_c   1.000
_cell.angle_alpha   90.00
_cell.angle_beta   90.00
_cell.angle_gamma   90.00
#
_symmetry.space_group_name_H-M   'P 1'
#
loop_
_entity.id
_entity.type
_entity.pdbx_description
1 polymer ?
#
loop_
_entity_poly.entity_id
_entity_poly.type
_entity_poly.pdbx_seq_one_letter_code
_entity_poly.pdbx_strand_id
1 'polypeptide(L)' 'MAHKKGAGSSKNGRDSKSKRLGVKIFGGQSINAGNIIV' A
#
# COMPACT_ATOMS: atom_id res chain seq x y z
N MET A 1 16.57 33.57 23.57
CA MET A 1 15.50 32.55 23.57
C MET A 1 14.19 33.30 23.31
N ALA A 2 13.81 33.40 22.03
CA ALA A 2 12.64 34.15 21.56
C ALA A 2 11.49 33.16 21.28
N HIS A 3 10.28 33.60 21.61
CA HIS A 3 9.05 32.82 21.51
C HIS A 3 8.77 32.31 20.09
N LYS A 4 8.87 31.00 19.90
CA LYS A 4 7.77 30.12 19.45
C LYS A 4 8.28 28.69 19.60
N LYS A 5 7.71 27.88 20.50
CA LYS A 5 7.67 26.43 20.28
C LYS A 5 6.75 26.22 19.07
N GLY A 6 7.28 26.48 17.88
CA GLY A 6 6.62 26.12 16.64
C GLY A 6 6.72 24.62 16.53
N ALA A 7 5.81 23.90 17.19
CA ALA A 7 5.56 22.51 16.89
C ALA A 7 5.04 22.48 15.45
N GLY A 8 5.96 22.36 14.49
CA GLY A 8 5.61 22.11 13.10
C GLY A 8 4.94 20.75 13.08
N SER A 9 3.63 20.70 12.93
CA SER A 9 2.97 19.45 12.61
C SER A 9 3.41 19.07 11.21
N SER A 10 4.23 18.03 11.10
CA SER A 10 4.51 17.44 9.80
C SER A 10 3.18 16.98 9.21
N LYS A 11 2.78 17.58 8.08
CA LYS A 11 1.62 17.15 7.28
C LYS A 11 1.96 15.88 6.48
N ASN A 12 2.59 14.91 7.13
CA ASN A 12 3.01 13.65 6.52
C ASN A 12 1.86 12.64 6.62
N GLY A 13 0.83 12.87 5.81
CA GLY A 13 -0.36 12.01 5.72
C GLY A 13 -0.71 11.63 4.27
N ARG A 14 0.27 11.66 3.36
CA ARG A 14 0.06 11.25 1.97
C ARG A 14 0.27 9.75 1.88
N ASP A 15 -0.82 9.02 1.79
CA ASP A 15 -0.79 7.61 1.41
C ASP A 15 -1.30 7.42 -0.01
N SER A 16 -0.74 6.46 -0.72
CA SER A 16 -1.15 6.08 -2.06
C SER A 16 -2.13 4.91 -1.98
N LYS A 17 -3.06 4.80 -2.93
CA LYS A 17 -3.95 3.63 -2.98
C LYS A 17 -3.12 2.36 -3.17
N SER A 18 -3.32 1.38 -2.31
CA SER A 18 -2.68 0.07 -2.45
C SER A 18 -3.09 -0.57 -3.78
N LYS A 19 -2.10 -1.13 -4.49
CA LYS A 19 -2.28 -1.79 -5.79
C LYS A 19 -2.79 -3.23 -5.67
N ARG A 20 -3.10 -3.70 -4.45
CA ARG A 20 -3.58 -5.07 -4.18
C ARG A 20 -2.67 -6.14 -4.79
N LEU A 21 -1.35 -5.94 -4.67
CA LEU A 21 -0.35 -6.89 -5.16
C LEU A 21 -0.37 -8.17 -4.32
N GLY A 22 0.04 -9.28 -4.92
CA GLY A 22 0.18 -10.56 -4.25
C GLY A 22 -0.56 -11.67 -4.96
N VAL A 23 -0.22 -12.90 -4.58
CA VAL A 23 -0.68 -14.14 -5.20
C VAL A 23 -2.20 -14.17 -5.35
N LYS A 24 -2.65 -14.42 -6.58
CA LYS A 24 -4.06 -14.54 -6.96
C LYS A 24 -4.55 -15.98 -6.94
N ILE A 25 -3.65 -16.93 -7.20
CA ILE A 25 -3.96 -18.35 -7.26
C ILE A 25 -2.86 -19.13 -6.55
N PHE A 26 -3.24 -19.97 -5.59
CA PHE A 26 -2.33 -20.80 -4.82
C PHE A 26 -2.27 -22.24 -5.37
N GLY A 27 -1.24 -23.00 -4.98
CA GLY A 27 -1.04 -24.37 -5.45
C GLY A 27 -2.24 -25.28 -5.16
N GLY A 28 -2.63 -26.08 -6.15
CA GLY A 28 -3.78 -27.01 -6.06
C GLY A 28 -5.13 -26.42 -6.45
N GLN A 29 -5.20 -25.14 -6.83
CA GLN A 29 -6.42 -24.53 -7.37
C GLN A 29 -6.50 -24.76 -8.89
N SER A 30 -7.70 -25.14 -9.38
CA SER A 30 -7.96 -25.26 -10.81
C SER A 30 -8.05 -23.86 -11.44
N ILE A 31 -7.41 -23.67 -12.60
CA ILE A 31 -7.42 -22.40 -13.32
C ILE A 31 -7.82 -22.59 -14.78
N ASN A 32 -8.51 -21.59 -15.33
CA ASN A 32 -8.72 -21.49 -16.76
C ASN A 32 -7.48 -20.87 -17.41
N ALA A 33 -7.27 -21.17 -18.70
CA ALA A 33 -6.19 -20.57 -19.47
C ALA A 33 -6.34 -19.04 -19.52
N GLY A 34 -5.24 -18.32 -19.28
CA GLY A 34 -5.21 -16.85 -19.27
C GLY A 34 -5.43 -16.20 -17.90
N ASN A 35 -5.66 -16.98 -16.83
CA ASN A 35 -5.75 -16.44 -15.48
C ASN A 35 -4.39 -15.96 -14.94
N ILE A 36 -4.41 -14.90 -14.14
CA ILE A 36 -3.22 -14.36 -13.45
C ILE A 36 -3.01 -15.15 -12.15
N ILE A 37 -1.77 -15.60 -11.91
CA ILE A 37 -1.39 -16.36 -10.71
C ILE A 37 -0.82 -15.43 -9.62
N VAL A 38 -0.13 -14.34 -9.99
CA VAL A 38 0.49 -13.36 -9.06
C VAL A 38 0.17 -11.93 -9.48
#